data_AF-H0SRS3-F1
#
_entry.id   AF-H0SRS3-F1
#
_cell.length_a   1.000
_cell.length_b   1.000
_cell.length_c   1.000
_cell.angle_alpha   90.00
_cell.angle_beta   90.00
_cell.angle_gamma   90.00
#
_symmetry.space_group_name_H-M   'P 1'
#
loop_
_entity.id
_entity.type
_entity.pdbx_description
1 polymer ?
#
loop_
_entity_poly.entity_id
_entity_poly.type
_entity_poly.pdbx_seq_one_letter_code
_entity_poly.pdbx_strand_id
1 'polypeptide(L)'
;MTAPLQPTAIHAVPAELGECGFRLLMIRQFNVGAVPPAFAIIDQRVMRMPQRLGRHGVSFAATFLPEVMSWLIDHLGRPSLHDENGRSYRNPRWPVVCWHDRERYWPSGAVTVEWFAEVAFQDHASWMAFRTHWHDSLAGRAADCDTSGGEAEPCGAYDAEKDFADVALQRA
;
A
#
# COMPACT_ATOMS: atom_id res chain seq x y z
N MET A 1 -7.87 22.46 -5.50
CA MET A 1 -7.02 22.06 -6.64
C MET A 1 -6.02 21.04 -6.12
N THR A 2 -6.16 19.78 -6.50
CA THR A 2 -5.20 18.72 -6.17
C THR A 2 -3.91 18.98 -6.95
N ALA A 3 -2.77 19.05 -6.27
CA ALA A 3 -1.48 19.18 -6.92
C ALA A 3 -1.30 18.05 -7.97
N PRO A 4 -0.65 18.31 -9.11
CA PRO A 4 -0.41 17.26 -10.09
C PRO A 4 0.39 16.13 -9.44
N LEU A 5 -0.14 14.91 -9.53
CA LEU A 5 0.54 13.70 -9.08
C LEU A 5 1.96 13.68 -9.65
N GLN A 6 2.94 13.55 -8.77
CA GLN A 6 4.35 13.43 -9.16
C GLN A 6 4.67 11.97 -9.46
N PRO A 7 5.56 11.68 -10.42
CA PRO A 7 5.96 10.30 -10.72
C PRO A 7 6.43 9.55 -9.47
N THR A 8 7.16 10.20 -8.58
CA THR A 8 7.71 9.61 -7.35
C THR A 8 6.76 9.60 -6.15
N ALA A 9 5.53 10.09 -6.29
CA ALA A 9 4.58 10.13 -5.19
C ALA A 9 4.19 8.70 -4.75
N ILE A 10 4.39 8.41 -3.47
CA ILE A 10 4.11 7.10 -2.84
C ILE A 10 2.86 7.11 -1.95
N HIS A 11 2.15 8.23 -1.90
CA HIS A 11 0.92 8.35 -1.13
C HIS A 11 -0.14 7.39 -1.67
N ALA A 12 -1.00 6.90 -0.79
CA ALA A 12 -2.18 6.14 -1.18
C ALA A 12 -3.00 6.95 -2.20
N VAL A 13 -3.50 6.25 -3.21
CA VAL A 13 -4.35 6.84 -4.24
C VAL A 13 -5.70 6.13 -4.23
N PRO A 14 -6.81 6.83 -4.53
CA PRO A 14 -8.11 6.20 -4.59
C PRO A 14 -8.12 4.97 -5.50
N ALA A 15 -8.77 3.91 -5.06
CA ALA A 15 -9.00 2.70 -5.83
C ALA A 15 -9.89 3.01 -7.05
N GLU A 16 -9.63 2.35 -8.18
CA GLU A 16 -10.57 2.33 -9.30
C GLU A 16 -11.70 1.35 -8.94
N LEU A 17 -12.89 1.87 -8.67
CA LEU A 17 -14.05 1.04 -8.31
C LEU A 17 -14.71 0.47 -9.56
N GLY A 18 -15.02 -0.82 -9.55
CA GLY A 18 -15.78 -1.53 -10.57
C GLY A 18 -17.17 -1.97 -10.08
N GLU A 19 -17.90 -2.69 -10.94
CA GLU A 19 -19.27 -3.16 -10.67
C GLU A 19 -19.33 -4.15 -9.49
N CYS A 20 -18.38 -5.07 -9.42
CA CYS A 20 -18.26 -6.11 -8.38
C CYS A 20 -16.82 -6.21 -7.85
N GLY A 21 -16.13 -5.09 -7.69
CA GLY A 21 -14.73 -5.13 -7.30
C GLY A 21 -14.03 -3.79 -7.37
N PHE A 22 -12.71 -3.83 -7.28
CA PHE A 22 -11.87 -2.65 -7.32
C PHE A 22 -10.46 -2.98 -7.80
N ARG A 23 -9.72 -1.95 -8.21
CA ARG A 23 -8.31 -2.03 -8.57
C ARG A 23 -7.49 -1.04 -7.77
N LEU A 24 -6.37 -1.52 -7.22
CA LEU A 24 -5.42 -0.74 -6.44
C LEU A 24 -4.10 -0.58 -7.18
N LEU A 25 -3.58 0.64 -7.24
CA LEU A 25 -2.20 0.88 -7.64
C LEU A 25 -1.28 0.50 -6.47
N MET A 26 -0.44 -0.52 -6.65
CA MET A 26 0.40 -1.08 -5.59
C MET A 26 1.88 -0.74 -5.77
N ILE A 27 2.35 -0.66 -7.01
CA ILE A 27 3.77 -0.36 -7.30
C ILE A 27 3.86 0.57 -8.50
N ARG A 28 4.81 1.49 -8.44
CA ARG A 28 5.31 2.20 -9.61
C ARG A 28 6.78 1.86 -9.83
N GLN A 29 7.07 1.32 -11.00
CA GLN A 29 8.40 0.95 -11.43
C GLN A 29 8.96 2.02 -12.35
N PHE A 30 10.19 2.45 -12.07
CA PHE A 30 10.96 3.39 -12.86
C PHE A 30 12.04 2.64 -13.61
N ASN A 31 11.99 2.74 -14.94
CA ASN A 31 13.01 2.22 -15.81
C ASN A 31 13.93 3.38 -16.19
N VAL A 32 15.20 3.34 -15.75
CA VAL A 32 16.18 4.39 -16.05
C VAL A 32 17.38 3.74 -16.74
N GLY A 33 17.52 3.91 -18.04
CA GLY A 33 18.66 3.39 -18.80
C GLY A 33 18.88 1.88 -18.60
N ALA A 34 20.15 1.48 -18.47
CA ALA A 34 20.56 0.08 -18.30
C ALA A 34 20.76 -0.34 -16.83
N VAL A 35 20.24 0.43 -15.86
CA VAL A 35 20.33 0.07 -14.43
C VAL A 35 19.14 -0.80 -14.01
N PRO A 36 19.24 -1.56 -12.90
CA PRO A 36 18.10 -2.25 -12.33
C PRO A 36 16.94 -1.27 -12.06
N PRO A 37 15.68 -1.70 -12.28
CA PRO A 37 14.53 -0.83 -12.06
C PRO A 37 14.44 -0.37 -10.61
N ALA A 38 14.06 0.89 -10.41
CA ALA A 38 13.69 1.40 -9.09
C ALA A 38 12.19 1.24 -8.88
N PHE A 39 11.76 1.01 -7.64
CA PHE A 39 10.36 0.75 -7.32
C PHE A 39 9.88 1.64 -6.18
N ALA A 40 8.70 2.22 -6.37
CA ALA A 40 7.91 2.87 -5.33
C ALA A 40 6.75 1.96 -4.96
N ILE A 41 6.72 1.47 -3.72
CA ILE A 41 5.60 0.70 -3.18
C ILE A 41 4.60 1.67 -2.57
N ILE A 42 3.32 1.52 -2.91
CA ILE A 42 2.23 2.35 -2.42
C ILE A 42 1.43 1.54 -1.41
N ASP A 43 1.39 2.00 -0.16
CA ASP A 43 0.58 1.38 0.88
C ASP A 43 -0.88 1.82 0.76
N GLN A 44 -1.72 0.89 0.33
CA GLN A 44 -3.16 1.07 0.12
C GLN A 44 -3.99 0.66 1.34
N ARG A 45 -3.37 0.15 2.41
CA ARG A 45 -4.05 -0.29 3.65
C ARG A 45 -5.20 -1.29 3.45
N VAL A 46 -5.09 -2.11 2.41
CA VAL A 46 -6.05 -3.20 2.10
C VAL A 46 -5.29 -4.49 1.79
N MET A 47 -4.20 -4.39 1.04
CA MET A 47 -3.37 -5.52 0.65
C MET A 47 -2.00 -5.44 1.30
N ARG A 48 -1.40 -6.59 1.59
CA ARG A 48 -0.04 -6.63 2.13
C ARG A 48 0.95 -6.02 1.15
N MET A 49 1.91 -5.26 1.69
CA MET A 49 3.01 -4.75 0.90
C MET A 49 3.86 -5.90 0.33
N PRO A 50 4.31 -5.79 -0.92
CA PRO A 50 5.23 -6.72 -1.53
C PRO A 50 6.55 -6.82 -0.76
N GLN A 51 6.97 -8.02 -0.36
CA GLN A 51 8.22 -8.20 0.40
C GLN A 51 9.44 -8.53 -0.46
N ARG A 52 9.26 -9.00 -1.71
CA ARG A 52 10.36 -9.34 -2.63
C ARG A 52 10.07 -8.83 -4.04
N LEU A 53 10.74 -7.74 -4.42
CA LEU A 53 10.80 -7.21 -5.78
C LEU A 53 12.07 -7.78 -6.44
N GLY A 54 12.00 -9.00 -6.97
CA GLY A 54 13.17 -9.75 -7.45
C GLY A 54 13.29 -9.84 -8.98
N ARG A 55 14.46 -10.27 -9.46
CA ARG A 55 14.83 -10.44 -10.90
C ARG A 55 13.92 -11.38 -11.72
N HIS A 56 13.10 -12.22 -11.08
CA HIS A 56 12.28 -13.26 -11.74
C HIS A 56 10.79 -12.87 -11.84
N GLY A 57 10.49 -11.58 -11.73
CA GLY A 57 9.13 -11.08 -11.60
C GLY A 57 8.72 -10.93 -10.15
N VAL A 58 7.54 -10.36 -9.95
CA VAL A 58 7.07 -10.05 -8.61
C VAL A 58 6.27 -11.23 -8.05
N SER A 59 6.88 -11.93 -7.09
CA SER A 59 6.23 -13.03 -6.38
C SER A 59 5.47 -12.48 -5.17
N PHE A 60 4.18 -12.21 -5.34
CA PHE A 60 3.31 -11.85 -4.23
C PHE A 60 2.56 -13.07 -3.72
N ALA A 61 2.58 -13.30 -2.41
CA ALA A 61 1.37 -13.80 -1.78
C ALA A 61 0.39 -12.62 -1.79
N ALA A 62 -0.40 -12.50 -2.85
CA ALA A 62 -1.41 -11.47 -3.03
C ALA A 62 -2.52 -11.66 -1.99
N THR A 63 -2.22 -11.28 -0.77
CA THR A 63 -3.04 -11.53 0.40
C THR A 63 -3.43 -10.20 0.97
N PHE A 64 -4.70 -10.10 1.32
CA PHE A 64 -5.19 -8.96 2.06
C PHE A 64 -4.41 -8.81 3.38
N LEU A 65 -4.45 -7.62 3.95
CA LEU A 65 -3.95 -7.41 5.31
C LEU A 65 -4.67 -8.36 6.30
N PRO A 66 -4.02 -8.75 7.41
CA PRO A 66 -4.61 -9.69 8.37
C PRO A 66 -6.03 -9.33 8.82
N GLU A 67 -6.31 -8.07 9.08
CA GLU A 67 -7.60 -7.54 9.49
C GLU A 67 -8.66 -7.68 8.39
N VAL A 68 -8.28 -7.40 7.15
CA VAL A 68 -9.14 -7.58 5.97
C VAL A 68 -9.39 -9.08 5.72
N MET A 69 -8.37 -9.93 5.89
CA MET A 69 -8.52 -11.39 5.81
C MET A 69 -9.47 -11.92 6.88
N SER A 70 -9.36 -11.44 8.11
CA SER A 70 -10.25 -11.84 9.21
C SER A 70 -11.69 -11.43 8.91
N TRP A 71 -11.89 -10.16 8.54
CA TRP A 71 -13.21 -9.65 8.17
C TRP A 71 -13.83 -10.47 7.05
N LEU A 72 -13.05 -10.76 5.99
CA LEU A 72 -13.50 -11.60 4.91
C LEU A 72 -13.95 -12.96 5.46
N ILE A 73 -13.09 -13.65 6.23
CA ILE A 73 -13.36 -14.99 6.80
C ILE A 73 -14.69 -15.01 7.57
N ASP A 74 -14.94 -13.96 8.35
CA ASP A 74 -16.18 -13.84 9.12
C ASP A 74 -17.41 -13.65 8.21
N HIS A 75 -17.25 -12.95 7.08
CA HIS A 75 -18.35 -12.62 6.17
C HIS A 75 -18.66 -13.70 5.12
N LEU A 76 -17.66 -14.35 4.54
CA LEU A 76 -17.87 -15.33 3.45
C LEU A 76 -17.32 -16.73 3.76
N GLY A 77 -16.80 -16.96 4.97
CA GLY A 77 -16.24 -18.25 5.40
C GLY A 77 -14.77 -18.42 5.03
N ARG A 78 -14.20 -19.62 5.19
CA ARG A 78 -12.78 -19.84 4.88
C ARG A 78 -12.48 -19.83 3.37
N PRO A 79 -11.25 -19.49 2.95
CA PRO A 79 -10.83 -19.58 1.55
C PRO A 79 -10.88 -20.95 0.92
N SER A 80 -10.65 -21.95 1.74
CA SER A 80 -10.69 -23.35 1.38
C SER A 80 -11.80 -24.00 2.17
N LEU A 81 -12.60 -24.79 1.48
CA LEU A 81 -13.62 -25.67 2.04
C LEU A 81 -13.19 -27.12 1.85
N HIS A 82 -13.91 -28.05 2.48
CA HIS A 82 -13.72 -29.49 2.28
C HIS A 82 -15.04 -30.09 1.81
N ASP A 83 -14.98 -31.03 0.86
CA ASP A 83 -16.14 -31.81 0.44
C ASP A 83 -16.42 -32.95 1.43
N GLU A 84 -17.47 -33.74 1.17
CA GLU A 84 -17.86 -34.89 2.00
C GLU A 84 -16.77 -35.97 2.07
N ASN A 85 -15.85 -36.00 1.11
CA ASN A 85 -14.71 -36.92 1.06
C ASN A 85 -13.44 -36.32 1.68
N GLY A 86 -13.53 -35.12 2.28
CA GLY A 86 -12.40 -34.41 2.86
C GLY A 86 -11.44 -33.77 1.85
N ARG A 87 -11.81 -33.66 0.56
CA ARG A 87 -10.97 -33.00 -0.44
C ARG A 87 -11.11 -31.48 -0.33
N SER A 88 -9.98 -30.80 -0.27
CA SER A 88 -9.93 -29.34 -0.22
C SER A 88 -10.30 -28.72 -1.58
N TYR A 89 -11.19 -27.73 -1.58
CA TYR A 89 -11.50 -26.93 -2.77
C TYR A 89 -11.66 -25.45 -2.42
N ARG A 90 -11.52 -24.58 -3.42
CA ARG A 90 -11.67 -23.13 -3.24
C ARG A 90 -13.12 -22.77 -2.91
N ASN A 91 -13.31 -21.92 -1.91
CA ASN A 91 -14.63 -21.33 -1.64
C ASN A 91 -15.09 -20.50 -2.85
N PRO A 92 -16.23 -20.84 -3.48
CA PRO A 92 -16.70 -20.15 -4.68
C PRO A 92 -17.20 -18.74 -4.41
N ARG A 93 -17.41 -18.34 -3.15
CA ARG A 93 -17.79 -16.97 -2.77
C ARG A 93 -16.59 -16.04 -2.64
N TRP A 94 -15.38 -16.60 -2.69
CA TRP A 94 -14.18 -15.84 -2.38
C TRP A 94 -13.73 -14.92 -3.50
N PRO A 95 -13.27 -13.69 -3.18
CA PRO A 95 -12.80 -12.78 -4.19
C PRO A 95 -11.59 -13.37 -4.91
N VAL A 96 -11.49 -13.06 -6.20
CA VAL A 96 -10.33 -13.36 -7.04
C VAL A 96 -9.40 -12.15 -6.99
N VAL A 97 -8.11 -12.40 -6.91
CA VAL A 97 -7.08 -11.36 -7.01
C VAL A 97 -6.24 -11.61 -8.26
N CYS A 98 -6.16 -10.62 -9.14
CA CYS A 98 -5.37 -10.63 -10.36
C CYS A 98 -4.37 -9.48 -10.35
N TRP A 99 -3.21 -9.67 -10.97
CA TRP A 99 -2.21 -8.61 -11.14
C TRP A 99 -2.14 -8.17 -12.59
N HIS A 100 -2.02 -6.86 -12.78
CA HIS A 100 -1.89 -6.24 -14.10
C HIS A 100 -0.84 -5.15 -14.03
N ASP A 101 -0.10 -4.95 -15.11
CA ASP A 101 0.80 -3.83 -15.27
C ASP A 101 0.41 -2.98 -16.47
N ARG A 102 0.72 -1.68 -16.40
CA ARG A 102 0.48 -0.75 -17.51
C ARG A 102 1.55 0.32 -17.52
N GLU A 103 2.06 0.63 -18.71
CA GLU A 103 2.89 1.82 -18.90
C GLU A 103 2.10 3.11 -18.63
N ARG A 104 2.79 4.09 -18.03
CA ARG A 104 2.28 5.44 -17.81
C ARG A 104 3.34 6.45 -18.25
N TYR A 105 2.90 7.35 -19.13
CA TYR A 105 3.66 8.49 -19.60
C TYR A 105 3.28 9.72 -18.77
N TRP A 106 4.25 10.34 -18.12
CA TRP A 106 4.05 11.51 -17.27
C TRP A 106 4.27 12.81 -18.04
N PRO A 107 3.57 13.91 -17.69
CA PRO A 107 3.81 15.22 -18.32
C PRO A 107 5.25 15.72 -18.19
N SER A 108 5.99 15.26 -17.18
CA SER A 108 7.42 15.57 -17.00
C SER A 108 8.35 14.85 -17.98
N GLY A 109 7.82 13.96 -18.84
CA GLY A 109 8.59 13.10 -19.74
C GLY A 109 9.06 11.79 -19.10
N ALA A 110 8.80 11.57 -17.81
CA ALA A 110 9.08 10.29 -17.17
C ALA A 110 8.15 9.18 -17.71
N VAL A 111 8.67 7.95 -17.79
CA VAL A 111 7.90 6.75 -18.11
C VAL A 111 8.00 5.78 -16.95
N THR A 112 6.87 5.26 -16.51
CA THR A 112 6.81 4.28 -15.43
C THR A 112 5.94 3.10 -15.81
N VAL A 113 6.21 1.92 -15.25
CA VAL A 113 5.29 0.79 -15.28
C VAL A 113 4.51 0.78 -13.97
N GLU A 114 3.20 0.95 -14.03
CA GLU A 114 2.29 0.91 -12.89
C GLU A 114 1.73 -0.51 -12.73
N TRP A 115 1.89 -1.08 -11.54
CA TRP A 115 1.41 -2.41 -11.19
C TRP A 115 0.19 -2.31 -10.29
N PHE A 116 -0.86 -3.01 -10.69
CA PHE A 116 -2.15 -3.00 -10.07
C PHE A 116 -2.54 -4.37 -9.54
N ALA A 117 -3.19 -4.37 -8.38
CA ALA A 117 -3.93 -5.53 -7.89
C ALA A 117 -5.43 -5.29 -8.12
N GLU A 118 -6.05 -6.18 -8.88
CA GLU A 118 -7.47 -6.18 -9.16
C GLU A 118 -8.17 -7.24 -8.32
N VAL A 119 -9.22 -6.83 -7.61
CA VAL A 119 -9.99 -7.68 -6.70
C VAL A 119 -11.42 -7.75 -7.22
N ALA A 120 -11.85 -8.96 -7.57
CA ALA A 120 -13.20 -9.22 -8.07
C ALA A 120 -13.98 -10.09 -7.07
N PHE A 121 -15.10 -9.58 -6.57
CA PHE A 121 -16.08 -10.32 -5.78
C PHE A 121 -17.01 -11.09 -6.70
N GLN A 122 -17.53 -12.20 -6.19
CA GLN A 122 -18.36 -13.14 -6.94
C GLN A 122 -19.83 -12.68 -7.02
N ASP A 123 -20.24 -11.82 -6.09
CA ASP A 123 -21.58 -11.28 -6.00
C ASP A 123 -21.55 -9.83 -5.49
N HIS A 124 -22.58 -9.07 -5.88
CA HIS A 124 -22.68 -7.64 -5.59
C HIS A 124 -22.91 -7.35 -4.10
N ALA A 125 -23.58 -8.23 -3.36
CA ALA A 125 -23.87 -8.01 -1.94
C ALA A 125 -22.58 -8.06 -1.11
N SER A 126 -21.73 -9.07 -1.36
CA SER A 126 -20.41 -9.20 -0.75
C SER A 126 -19.51 -8.01 -1.10
N TRP A 127 -19.54 -7.55 -2.36
CA TRP A 127 -18.82 -6.36 -2.78
C TRP A 127 -19.28 -5.11 -2.02
N MET A 128 -20.59 -4.85 -1.96
CA MET A 128 -21.13 -3.66 -1.30
C MET A 128 -20.85 -3.66 0.20
N ALA A 129 -20.90 -4.83 0.85
CA ALA A 129 -20.51 -4.97 2.25
C ALA A 129 -19.04 -4.60 2.46
N PHE A 130 -18.14 -5.13 1.61
CA PHE A 130 -16.71 -4.83 1.67
C PHE A 130 -16.44 -3.34 1.42
N ARG A 131 -17.01 -2.78 0.34
CA ARG A 131 -16.83 -1.38 -0.05
C ARG A 131 -17.25 -0.43 1.05
N THR A 132 -18.37 -0.74 1.73
CA THR A 132 -18.88 0.08 2.83
C THR A 132 -17.93 0.02 4.03
N HIS A 133 -17.44 -1.16 4.38
CA HIS A 133 -16.56 -1.35 5.53
C HIS A 133 -15.17 -0.73 5.32
N TRP A 134 -14.61 -0.84 4.11
CA TRP A 134 -13.26 -0.36 3.76
C TRP A 134 -13.26 0.93 2.95
N HIS A 135 -14.34 1.73 3.06
CA HIS A 135 -14.54 2.94 2.25
C HIS A 135 -13.33 3.88 2.29
N ASP A 136 -12.80 4.17 3.48
CA ASP A 136 -11.74 5.17 3.64
C ASP A 136 -10.40 4.70 3.06
N SER A 137 -10.05 3.42 3.27
CA SER A 137 -8.89 2.81 2.63
C SER A 137 -9.03 2.83 1.11
N LEU A 138 -10.20 2.47 0.56
CA LEU A 138 -10.46 2.52 -0.88
C LEU A 138 -10.46 3.95 -1.43
N ALA A 139 -10.80 4.95 -0.62
CA ALA A 139 -10.73 6.36 -0.99
C ALA A 139 -9.29 6.91 -0.99
N GLY A 140 -8.28 6.10 -0.63
CA GLY A 140 -6.89 6.53 -0.52
C GLY A 140 -6.67 7.54 0.60
N ARG A 141 -7.56 7.60 1.60
CA ARG A 141 -7.40 8.47 2.76
C ARG A 141 -6.44 7.81 3.74
N ALA A 142 -5.46 8.56 4.22
CA ALA A 142 -4.85 8.19 5.48
C ALA A 142 -5.97 8.24 6.52
N ALA A 143 -6.15 7.17 7.30
CA ALA A 143 -6.83 7.31 8.58
C ALA A 143 -6.10 8.48 9.26
N ASP A 144 -6.85 9.56 9.52
CA ASP A 144 -6.32 10.77 10.15
C ASP A 144 -5.43 10.32 11.31
N CYS A 145 -4.23 10.91 11.40
CA CYS A 145 -3.38 10.71 12.55
C CYS A 145 -4.28 10.79 13.79
N ASP A 146 -4.37 9.69 14.54
CA ASP A 146 -5.04 9.68 15.82
C ASP A 146 -4.59 10.95 16.53
N THR A 147 -5.54 11.85 16.74
CA THR A 147 -5.38 12.99 17.61
C THR A 147 -5.45 12.42 19.03
N SER A 148 -4.50 11.54 19.37
CA SER A 148 -4.22 11.19 20.74
C SER A 148 -3.46 12.37 21.32
N GLY A 149 -4.18 13.16 22.12
CA GLY A 149 -3.67 14.28 22.87
C GLY A 149 -2.33 13.95 23.52
N GLY A 150 -1.33 14.73 23.15
CA GLY A 150 -0.09 14.88 23.89
C GLY A 150 0.21 16.37 23.83
N GLU A 151 -0.26 17.11 24.83
CA GLU A 151 0.32 18.41 25.15
C GLU A 151 1.81 18.15 25.38
N ALA A 152 2.63 18.50 24.39
CA ALA A 152 4.06 18.57 24.57
C ALA A 152 4.33 19.79 25.44
N GLU A 153 4.39 19.56 26.76
CA GLU A 153 5.02 20.47 27.72
C GLU A 153 6.39 20.92 27.15
N PRO A 154 6.70 22.23 27.19
CA PRO A 154 7.96 22.73 26.68
C PRO A 154 9.12 22.17 27.51
N CYS A 155 9.94 21.34 26.87
CA CYS A 155 11.15 20.79 27.44
C CYS A 155 12.06 21.95 27.89
N GLY A 156 12.36 21.97 29.18
CA GLY A 156 13.11 23.03 29.85
C GLY A 156 14.46 23.30 29.19
N ALA A 157 14.82 24.58 29.15
CA ALA A 157 16.15 25.05 28.82
C ALA A 157 17.18 24.37 29.74
N TYR A 158 18.01 23.52 29.17
CA TYR A 158 19.26 23.09 29.79
C TYR A 158 20.41 23.73 29.04
N ASP A 159 21.14 24.53 29.80
CA ASP A 159 22.30 25.32 29.42
C ASP A 159 23.36 24.48 28.70
N ALA A 160 23.77 24.94 27.52
CA ALA A 160 24.96 24.42 26.86
C ALA A 160 26.19 24.94 27.62
N GLU A 161 26.78 24.03 28.41
CA GLU A 161 28.14 24.17 28.93
C GLU A 161 29.12 24.48 27.79
N LYS A 162 29.56 25.73 27.80
CA LYS A 162 30.95 26.18 27.84
C LYS A 162 32.07 25.16 27.53
N ASP A 163 33.07 25.72 26.84
CA ASP A 163 34.46 25.27 26.72
C ASP A 163 34.75 24.14 25.75
N PHE A 164 34.91 24.47 24.46
CA PHE A 164 35.99 23.93 23.64
C PHE A 164 36.24 24.83 22.40
N ALA A 165 36.79 26.02 22.62
CA ALA A 165 37.56 26.76 21.61
C ALA A 165 38.43 27.81 22.31
N ASP A 166 39.68 27.90 21.86
CA ASP A 166 40.74 28.84 22.28
C ASP A 166 41.59 28.40 23.50
N VAL A 167 42.64 27.62 23.23
CA VAL A 167 44.06 28.01 23.34
C VAL A 167 44.89 26.77 22.98
N ALA A 168 45.01 26.50 21.68
CA ALA A 168 45.98 25.53 21.17
C ALA A 168 46.43 25.89 19.76
N LEU A 169 46.71 27.17 19.49
CA LEU A 169 47.55 27.56 18.36
C LEU A 169 48.07 29.00 18.48
N GLN A 170 49.06 29.22 19.33
CA GLN A 170 50.06 30.27 19.09
C GLN A 170 51.39 29.78 19.67
N ARG A 171 52.16 29.06 18.82
CA ARG A 171 53.61 28.95 18.97
C ARG A 171 54.22 30.20 18.35
N ALA A 172 54.87 31.03 19.16
CA ALA A 172 56.06 31.82 18.81
C ALA A 172 56.63 32.42 20.09
#